data_AF-A0A7X7E4V8-F1
#
_entry.id   AF-A0A7X7E4V8-F1
#
_cell.length_a   1.000
_cell.length_b   1.000
_cell.length_c   1.000
_cell.angle_alpha   90.00
_cell.angle_beta   90.00
_cell.angle_gamma   90.00
#
_symmetry.space_group_name_H-M   'P 1'
#
loop_
_entity.id
_entity.type
_entity.pdbx_description
1 polymer ?
#
loop_
_entity_poly.entity_id
_entity_poly.type
_entity_poly.pdbx_seq_one_letter_code
_entity_poly.pdbx_strand_id
1 'polypeptide(L)'
;MLPVINFNNKYEEIGRFFDPPLSPKQVKQSIELLLRLGLLKKESSGRYSATSTAITTGDEVKQVGLAAFHKSCLQLAIRSLYAHPQARRDISGVTLSISQKAFEQIKEEISAFRKKIMTIAHEDSDEDTVYQFNLQLFPLTHTRKK
;
A
#
# COMPACT_ATOMS: atom_id res chain seq x y z
N MET A 1 -2.82 8.61 0.05
CA MET A 1 -2.82 8.83 -1.43
C MET A 1 -2.46 10.30 -1.63
N LEU A 2 -1.58 10.70 -2.56
CA LEU A 2 -1.13 12.11 -2.61
C LEU A 2 -2.33 13.06 -2.72
N PRO A 3 -2.50 14.01 -1.79
CA PRO A 3 -3.63 14.91 -1.76
C PRO A 3 -3.46 15.91 -2.90
N VAL A 4 -4.08 15.57 -4.02
CA VAL A 4 -4.32 16.47 -5.14
C VAL A 4 -3.07 17.21 -5.67
N ILE A 5 -2.36 16.56 -6.59
CA ILE A 5 -1.40 17.26 -7.44
C ILE A 5 -2.16 17.85 -8.63
N ASN A 6 -1.94 19.13 -8.94
CA ASN A 6 -2.42 19.71 -10.20
C ASN A 6 -1.53 19.20 -11.34
N PHE A 7 -1.99 18.20 -12.09
CA PHE A 7 -1.10 17.36 -12.90
C PHE A 7 -0.52 18.01 -14.15
N ASN A 8 -1.08 19.11 -14.71
CA ASN A 8 -0.60 19.89 -15.88
C ASN A 8 0.31 19.17 -16.91
N ASN A 9 0.09 17.86 -17.16
CA ASN A 9 0.98 16.94 -17.89
C ASN A 9 2.47 16.91 -17.46
N LYS A 10 2.82 17.29 -16.23
CA LYS A 10 4.19 17.33 -15.69
C LYS A 10 4.64 15.97 -15.15
N TYR A 11 4.50 14.90 -15.94
CA TYR A 11 4.78 13.52 -15.52
C TYR A 11 6.20 13.29 -15.00
N GLU A 12 7.16 14.08 -15.48
CA GLU A 12 8.56 14.00 -15.04
C GLU A 12 8.75 14.52 -13.60
N GLU A 13 8.12 15.64 -13.24
CA GLU A 13 8.18 16.20 -11.89
C GLU A 13 7.58 15.22 -10.87
N ILE A 14 6.46 14.59 -11.23
CA ILE A 14 5.79 13.58 -10.41
C ILE A 14 6.67 12.33 -10.28
N GLY A 15 7.29 11.90 -11.37
CA GLY A 15 8.19 10.74 -11.36
C GLY A 15 9.32 10.89 -10.35
N ARG A 16 9.89 12.09 -10.24
CA ARG A 16 10.97 12.41 -9.29
C ARG A 16 10.52 12.46 -7.83
N PHE A 17 9.23 12.66 -7.57
CA PHE A 17 8.69 12.69 -6.21
C PHE A 17 8.66 11.29 -5.57
N PHE A 18 8.53 10.23 -6.38
CA PHE A 18 8.55 8.86 -5.87
C PHE A 18 9.95 8.43 -5.46
N ASP A 19 10.02 7.58 -4.43
CA ASP A 19 11.22 6.84 -4.09
C ASP A 19 10.94 5.32 -4.14
N PRO A 20 11.41 4.59 -5.17
CA PRO A 20 12.33 5.02 -6.22
C PRO A 20 11.62 5.91 -7.26
N PRO A 21 12.38 6.77 -7.97
CA PRO A 21 11.80 7.63 -9.00
C PRO A 21 11.19 6.79 -10.12
N LEU A 22 10.05 7.26 -10.64
CA LEU A 22 9.34 6.63 -11.75
C LEU A 22 9.62 7.38 -13.05
N SER A 23 9.69 6.67 -14.17
CA SER A 23 9.76 7.32 -15.48
C SER A 23 8.44 8.01 -15.83
N PRO A 24 8.44 9.08 -16.66
CA PRO A 24 7.21 9.74 -17.11
C PRO A 24 6.19 8.77 -17.73
N LYS A 25 6.68 7.74 -18.43
CA LYS A 25 5.85 6.67 -19.02
C LYS A 25 5.14 5.84 -17.95
N GLN A 26 5.86 5.43 -16.90
CA GLN A 26 5.28 4.67 -15.78
C GLN A 26 4.25 5.50 -15.00
N VAL A 27 4.54 6.80 -14.79
CA VAL A 27 3.60 7.73 -14.15
C VAL A 27 2.31 7.82 -14.96
N LYS A 28 2.41 8.06 -16.28
CA LYS A 28 1.25 8.14 -17.16
C LYS A 28 0.40 6.86 -17.14
N GLN A 29 1.04 5.70 -17.31
CA GLN A 29 0.36 4.40 -17.30
C GLN A 29 -0.33 4.12 -15.95
N SER A 30 0.32 4.48 -14.84
CA SER A 30 -0.26 4.31 -13.50
C SER A 30 -1.48 5.21 -13.29
N ILE A 31 -1.43 6.47 -13.73
CA ILE A 31 -2.58 7.40 -13.64
C ILE A 31 -3.77 6.89 -14.46
N GLU A 32 -3.53 6.44 -15.70
CA GLU A 32 -4.57 5.85 -16.56
C GLU A 32 -5.20 4.61 -15.91
N LEU A 33 -4.38 3.75 -15.30
CA LEU A 33 -4.86 2.58 -14.56
C LEU A 33 -5.73 2.99 -13.36
N LEU A 34 -5.28 3.95 -12.55
CA LEU A 34 -6.00 4.40 -11.36
C LEU A 34 -7.34 5.06 -11.71
N LEU A 35 -7.41 5.82 -12.81
CA LEU A 35 -8.67 6.35 -13.35
C LEU A 35 -9.62 5.23 -13.77
N ARG A 36 -9.11 4.23 -14.51
CA ARG A 36 -9.91 3.07 -14.96
C ARG A 36 -10.44 2.25 -13.79
N LEU A 37 -9.68 2.15 -12.71
CA LEU A 37 -10.09 1.44 -11.48
C LEU A 37 -11.00 2.29 -10.57
N GLY A 38 -11.29 3.55 -10.92
CA GLY A 38 -12.09 4.45 -10.10
C GLY A 38 -11.40 4.88 -8.80
N LEU A 39 -10.07 4.75 -8.72
CA LEU A 39 -9.25 5.18 -7.58
C LEU A 39 -8.83 6.65 -7.70
N LEU A 40 -8.83 7.18 -8.93
CA LEU A 40 -8.70 8.61 -9.22
C LEU A 40 -9.94 9.12 -9.96
N LYS A 41 -10.25 10.40 -9.73
CA LYS A 41 -11.26 11.18 -10.45
C LYS A 41 -10.57 12.38 -11.11
N LYS A 42 -11.00 12.72 -12.32
CA LYS A 42 -10.64 13.99 -12.96
C LYS A 42 -11.73 15.03 -12.67
N GLU A 43 -11.35 16.13 -12.05
CA GLU A 43 -12.23 17.26 -11.75
C GLU A 43 -12.44 18.15 -12.97
N SER A 44 -13.52 18.93 -12.97
CA SER A 44 -13.84 19.90 -14.03
C SER A 44 -12.75 20.96 -14.21
N SER A 45 -11.97 21.25 -13.17
CA SER A 45 -10.82 22.15 -13.18
C SER A 45 -9.56 21.57 -13.85
N GLY A 46 -9.61 20.32 -14.31
CA GLY A 46 -8.45 19.61 -14.87
C GLY A 46 -7.54 18.97 -13.82
N ARG A 47 -7.81 19.16 -12.52
CA ARG A 47 -7.15 18.49 -11.40
C ARG A 47 -7.54 17.02 -11.28
N TYR A 48 -6.70 16.23 -10.63
CA TYR A 48 -7.03 14.85 -10.26
C TYR A 48 -7.15 14.74 -8.74
N SER A 49 -8.17 14.04 -8.27
CA SER A 49 -8.44 13.78 -6.87
C SER A 49 -8.50 12.27 -6.63
N ALA A 50 -7.94 11.85 -5.50
CA ALA A 50 -8.16 10.51 -4.96
C ALA A 50 -9.64 10.32 -4.65
N THR A 51 -10.21 9.16 -4.98
CA THR A 51 -11.59 8.84 -4.58
C THR A 51 -11.69 8.38 -3.12
N SER A 52 -10.56 8.03 -2.50
CA SER A 52 -10.42 7.73 -1.08
C SER A 52 -9.00 8.10 -0.62
N THR A 53 -8.86 8.57 0.62
CA THR A 53 -7.54 8.87 1.22
C THR A 53 -6.74 7.59 1.51
N ALA A 54 -7.45 6.47 1.74
CA ALA A 54 -6.88 5.16 2.02
C ALA A 54 -7.58 4.04 1.22
N ILE A 55 -6.82 3.01 0.82
CA ILE A 55 -7.30 1.87 0.01
C ILE A 55 -6.80 0.58 0.66
N THR A 56 -7.66 -0.44 0.75
CA THR A 56 -7.31 -1.77 1.27
C THR A 56 -7.55 -2.85 0.22
N THR A 57 -6.78 -3.93 0.29
CA THR A 57 -6.90 -5.08 -0.60
C THR A 57 -8.04 -6.03 -0.19
N GLY A 58 -8.72 -5.77 0.93
CA GLY A 58 -9.79 -6.63 1.45
C GLY A 58 -9.28 -7.93 2.10
N ASP A 59 -10.19 -8.88 2.35
CA ASP A 59 -9.92 -10.12 3.10
C ASP A 59 -9.57 -11.34 2.21
N GLU A 60 -9.76 -11.28 0.88
CA GLU A 60 -9.54 -12.43 -0.02
C GLU A 60 -8.53 -12.18 -1.15
N VAL A 61 -7.52 -13.06 -1.23
CA VAL A 61 -6.53 -13.11 -2.31
C VAL A 61 -7.05 -13.98 -3.45
N LYS A 62 -7.84 -13.41 -4.37
CA LYS A 62 -8.34 -14.15 -5.56
C LYS A 62 -7.90 -13.61 -6.91
N GLN A 63 -7.09 -12.56 -6.96
CA GLN A 63 -6.68 -11.95 -8.24
C GLN A 63 -5.15 -11.99 -8.44
N VAL A 64 -4.71 -12.48 -9.60
CA VAL A 64 -3.30 -12.56 -10.03
C VAL A 64 -2.58 -11.20 -9.90
N GLY A 65 -3.31 -10.10 -10.09
CA GLY A 65 -2.77 -8.74 -9.89
C GLY A 65 -2.40 -8.40 -8.45
N LEU A 66 -3.04 -9.03 -7.46
CA LEU A 66 -2.81 -8.75 -6.05
C LEU A 66 -1.49 -9.38 -5.55
N ALA A 67 -1.14 -10.57 -6.04
CA ALA A 67 0.15 -11.18 -5.74
C ALA A 67 1.32 -10.36 -6.31
N ALA A 68 1.18 -9.85 -7.54
CA ALA A 68 2.18 -8.97 -8.15
C ALA A 68 2.30 -7.62 -7.41
N PHE A 69 1.18 -7.06 -6.96
CA PHE A 69 1.16 -5.89 -6.09
C PHE A 69 1.91 -6.15 -4.78
N HIS A 70 1.57 -7.21 -4.04
CA HIS A 70 2.24 -7.56 -2.78
C HIS A 70 3.75 -7.81 -2.97
N LYS A 71 4.15 -8.49 -4.05
CA LYS A 71 5.57 -8.66 -4.40
C LYS A 71 6.28 -7.31 -4.57
N SER A 72 5.64 -6.36 -5.25
CA SER A 72 6.20 -5.03 -5.48
C SER A 72 6.33 -4.25 -4.17
N CYS A 73 5.32 -4.31 -3.29
CA CYS A 73 5.37 -3.74 -1.95
C CYS A 73 6.49 -4.34 -1.09
N LEU A 74 6.69 -5.66 -1.15
CA LEU A 74 7.78 -6.35 -0.47
C LEU A 74 9.16 -5.87 -0.94
N GLN A 75 9.35 -5.67 -2.24
CA GLN A 75 10.61 -5.15 -2.79
C GLN A 75 10.89 -3.72 -2.31
N LEU A 76 9.87 -2.87 -2.23
CA LEU A 76 9.99 -1.51 -1.66
C LEU A 76 10.35 -1.57 -0.16
N ALA A 77 9.74 -2.48 0.59
CA ALA A 77 10.06 -2.68 2.01
C ALA A 77 11.51 -3.17 2.23
N ILE A 78 12.00 -4.10 1.40
CA ILE A 78 13.40 -4.54 1.43
C ILE A 78 14.33 -3.35 1.16
N ARG A 79 14.01 -2.50 0.16
CA ARG A 79 14.79 -1.31 -0.15
C ARG A 79 14.80 -0.30 0.99
N SER A 80 13.67 -0.12 1.68
CA SER A 80 13.58 0.87 2.76
C SER A 80 14.47 0.54 3.96
N LEU A 81 14.83 -0.74 4.18
CA LEU A 81 15.81 -1.15 5.19
C LEU A 81 17.13 -0.37 5.09
N TYR A 82 17.55 -0.06 3.85
CA TYR A 82 18.81 0.62 3.55
C TYR A 82 18.62 2.08 3.12
N ALA A 83 17.50 2.39 2.45
CA ALA A 83 17.24 3.71 1.90
C ALA A 83 16.64 4.70 2.93
N HIS A 84 16.05 4.21 4.03
CA HIS A 84 15.35 5.04 5.00
C HIS A 84 15.88 4.82 6.43
N PRO A 85 16.05 5.90 7.22
CA PRO A 85 16.47 5.79 8.62
C PRO A 85 15.37 5.14 9.47
N GLN A 86 15.76 4.45 10.54
CA GLN A 86 14.83 3.71 11.41
C GLN A 86 13.68 4.57 11.95
N ALA A 87 13.91 5.85 12.25
CA ALA A 87 12.86 6.76 12.71
C ALA A 87 11.75 7.04 11.68
N ARG A 88 11.98 6.74 10.39
CA ARG A 88 11.03 6.94 9.29
C ARG A 88 10.54 5.64 8.66
N ARG A 89 10.77 4.49 9.30
CA ARG A 89 10.25 3.19 8.87
C ARG A 89 9.93 2.32 10.08
N ASP A 90 8.80 1.62 10.02
CA ASP A 90 8.48 0.57 10.98
C ASP A 90 8.48 -0.78 10.25
N ILE A 91 9.54 -1.57 10.49
CA ILE A 91 9.66 -2.94 10.00
C ILE A 91 9.96 -3.79 11.23
N SER A 92 8.91 -4.40 11.75
CA SER A 92 8.94 -5.28 12.90
C SER A 92 8.38 -6.66 12.51
N GLY A 93 8.81 -7.68 13.24
CA GLY A 93 8.39 -9.06 13.00
C GLY A 93 8.49 -9.88 14.26
N VAL A 94 7.65 -10.89 14.36
CA VAL A 94 7.65 -11.87 15.44
C VAL A 94 7.71 -13.27 14.84
N THR A 95 8.57 -14.14 15.40
CA THR A 95 8.64 -15.55 15.00
C THR A 95 7.84 -16.37 16.02
N LEU A 96 6.78 -17.03 15.56
CA LEU A 96 5.81 -17.70 16.43
C LEU A 96 5.65 -19.17 16.03
N SER A 97 5.56 -20.06 17.02
CA SER A 97 5.10 -21.44 16.83
C SER A 97 3.67 -21.56 17.33
N ILE A 98 2.70 -21.60 16.41
CA ILE A 98 1.27 -21.51 16.73
C ILE A 98 0.47 -22.60 16.03
N SER A 99 -0.70 -22.92 16.59
CA SER A 99 -1.67 -23.82 15.96
C SER A 99 -2.46 -23.13 14.85
N GLN A 100 -3.13 -23.89 13.98
CA GLN A 100 -4.04 -23.34 12.97
C GLN A 100 -5.15 -22.48 13.59
N LYS A 101 -5.68 -22.89 14.75
CA LYS A 101 -6.70 -22.11 15.47
C LYS A 101 -6.19 -20.72 15.85
N ALA A 102 -4.98 -20.66 16.42
CA ALA A 102 -4.34 -19.40 16.77
C ALA A 102 -4.02 -18.56 15.53
N PHE A 103 -3.65 -19.19 14.41
CA PHE A 103 -3.46 -18.51 13.12
C PHE A 103 -4.75 -17.83 12.62
N GLU A 104 -5.90 -18.50 12.66
CA GLU A 104 -7.17 -17.87 12.25
C GLU A 104 -7.56 -16.71 13.17
N GLN A 105 -7.38 -16.86 14.49
CA GLN A 105 -7.63 -15.76 15.44
C GLN A 105 -6.73 -14.54 15.16
N ILE A 106 -5.44 -14.77 14.90
CA ILE A 106 -4.51 -13.69 14.55
C ILE A 106 -4.92 -13.02 13.23
N LYS A 107 -5.42 -13.77 12.24
CA LYS A 107 -5.95 -13.19 10.99
C LYS A 107 -7.12 -12.24 11.23
N GLU A 108 -8.06 -12.61 12.10
CA GLU A 108 -9.19 -11.76 12.46
C GLU A 108 -8.72 -10.45 13.12
N GLU A 109 -7.79 -10.54 14.06
CA GLU A 109 -7.18 -9.37 14.71
C GLU A 109 -6.43 -8.47 13.71
N ILE A 110 -5.67 -9.05 12.78
CA ILE A 110 -5.03 -8.31 11.69
C ILE A 110 -6.07 -7.57 10.85
N SER A 111 -7.21 -8.20 10.54
CA SER A 111 -8.28 -7.55 9.79
C SER A 111 -8.91 -6.38 10.57
N ALA A 112 -9.20 -6.58 11.86
CA ALA A 112 -9.70 -5.53 12.74
C ALA A 112 -8.72 -4.36 12.87
N PHE A 113 -7.42 -4.64 13.01
CA PHE A 113 -6.39 -3.63 13.11
C PHE A 113 -6.23 -2.82 11.82
N ARG A 114 -6.28 -3.47 10.63
CA ARG A 114 -6.29 -2.74 9.35
C ARG A 114 -7.46 -1.77 9.25
N LYS A 115 -8.66 -2.16 9.70
CA LYS A 115 -9.83 -1.26 9.72
C LYS A 115 -9.58 -0.05 10.62
N LYS A 116 -8.97 -0.23 11.80
CA LYS A 116 -8.59 0.88 12.69
C LYS A 116 -7.60 1.85 12.03
N ILE A 117 -6.57 1.34 11.34
CA ILE A 117 -5.60 2.18 10.62
C ILE A 117 -6.30 3.00 9.52
N MET A 118 -7.23 2.38 8.78
CA MET A 118 -8.01 3.08 7.75
C MET A 118 -8.83 4.23 8.34
N THR A 119 -9.41 4.04 9.54
CA THR A 119 -10.12 5.11 10.26
C THR A 119 -9.18 6.26 10.60
N ILE A 120 -8.00 5.97 11.18
CA ILE A 120 -6.99 7.00 11.49
C ILE A 120 -6.59 7.78 10.23
N ALA A 121 -6.29 7.09 9.13
CA ALA A 121 -5.91 7.71 7.86
C ALA A 121 -7.06 8.48 7.17
N HIS A 122 -8.31 8.23 7.56
CA HIS A 122 -9.47 8.96 7.06
C HIS A 122 -9.77 10.22 7.89
N GLU A 123 -9.42 10.18 9.18
CA GLU A 123 -9.58 11.30 10.13
C GLU A 123 -8.40 12.29 10.06
N ASP A 124 -7.27 11.89 9.47
CA ASP A 124 -6.14 12.78 9.17
C ASP A 124 -6.49 13.74 8.03
N SER A 125 -6.30 15.04 8.27
CA SER A 125 -6.61 16.12 7.34
C SER A 125 -5.38 16.95 6.93
N ASP A 126 -4.19 16.57 7.41
CA ASP A 126 -2.92 17.26 7.12
C ASP A 126 -1.88 16.25 6.58
N GLU A 127 -2.30 15.36 5.69
CA GLU A 127 -1.43 14.32 5.16
C GLU A 127 -0.38 14.87 4.17
N ASP A 128 0.91 14.68 4.47
CA ASP A 128 2.02 15.19 3.64
C ASP A 128 2.80 14.09 2.88
N THR A 129 2.63 12.83 3.32
CA THR A 129 3.45 11.69 2.90
C THR A 129 2.58 10.46 2.66
N VAL A 130 2.85 9.76 1.56
CA VAL A 130 2.20 8.47 1.29
C VAL A 130 3.01 7.35 1.93
N TYR A 131 2.43 6.71 2.94
CA TYR A 131 2.96 5.50 3.54
C TYR A 131 2.28 4.25 2.97
N GLN A 132 3.09 3.25 2.63
CA GLN A 132 2.59 1.89 2.39
C GLN A 132 2.80 1.08 3.67
N PHE A 133 1.70 0.73 4.34
CA PHE A 133 1.72 -0.12 5.53
C PHE A 133 1.37 -1.57 5.16
N ASN A 134 2.19 -2.54 5.56
CA ASN A 134 1.99 -3.95 5.26
C ASN A 134 2.04 -4.79 6.54
N LEU A 135 1.02 -5.62 6.75
CA LEU A 135 1.02 -6.70 7.74
C LEU A 135 1.13 -8.02 7.01
N GLN A 136 2.13 -8.82 7.35
CA GLN A 136 2.43 -10.05 6.63
C GLN A 136 2.53 -11.20 7.64
N LEU A 137 1.59 -12.14 7.52
CA LEU A 137 1.61 -13.41 8.25
C LEU A 137 1.66 -14.53 7.22
N PHE A 138 2.74 -15.30 7.22
CA PHE A 138 2.95 -16.37 6.27
C PHE A 138 3.65 -17.57 6.95
N PRO A 139 3.37 -18.80 6.52
CA PRO A 139 4.03 -19.98 7.07
C PRO A 139 5.50 -20.01 6.63
N LEU A 140 6.41 -20.27 7.57
CA LEU A 140 7.84 -20.51 7.31
C LEU A 140 8.17 -22.01 7.19
N THR A 141 7.19 -22.88 7.44
CA THR A 141 7.34 -24.32 7.40
C THR A 141 6.07 -24.96 6.84
N HIS A 142 6.17 -26.20 6.39
CA HIS A 142 4.98 -26.98 6.01
C HIS A 142 4.16 -27.35 7.24
N THR A 143 2.83 -27.29 7.12
CA THR A 143 1.90 -27.80 8.14
C THR A 143 2.12 -29.30 8.30
N ARG A 144 2.62 -29.74 9.47
CA ARG A 144 2.68 -31.16 9.79
C ARG A 144 1.27 -31.68 10.00
N LYS A 145 0.87 -32.73 9.27
CA LYS A 145 -0.35 -33.48 9.57
C LYS A 145 -0.13 -34.24 10.87
N LYS A 146 -1.04 -34.11 11.84
CA LYS A 146 -1.17 -35.06 12.94
C LYS A 146 -1.94 -36.28 12.46
#